data_AF-A0A556N668-F1
#
_entry.id   AF-A0A556N668-F1
#
_cell.length_a   1.000
_cell.length_b   1.000
_cell.length_c   1.000
_cell.angle_alpha   90.00
_cell.angle_beta   90.00
_cell.angle_gamma   90.00
#
_symmetry.space_group_name_H-M   'P 1'
#
loop_
_entity.id
_entity.type
_entity.pdbx_description
1 polymer ?
#
loop_
_entity_poly.entity_id
_entity_poly.type
_entity_poly.pdbx_seq_one_letter_code
_entity_poly.pdbx_strand_id
1 'polypeptide(L)'
;MEIKDRLRMIMDSHKLNAGSFADKIGVQRSNVSHVLSGRNKPSFDFVEKLLRAFPRVSAEWLFTGKQGKKEAEDFELLTDKLAGVPVRKSGFDAVCEDDKAFGTEKKIVKTLVFYDDFTFDVFLPNEK
;
A
#
# COMPACT_ATOMS: atom_id res chain seq x y z
N MET A 1 23.16 -9.83 -4.72
CA MET A 1 23.24 -8.58 -3.95
C MET A 1 23.06 -8.92 -2.48
N GLU A 2 24.05 -8.65 -1.64
CA GLU A 2 24.01 -9.02 -0.23
C GLU A 2 23.16 -8.02 0.57
N ILE A 3 22.84 -8.35 1.83
CA ILE A 3 22.10 -7.41 2.70
C ILE A 3 22.90 -6.13 2.96
N LYS A 4 24.23 -6.22 3.10
CA LYS A 4 25.11 -5.05 3.29
C LYS A 4 25.03 -4.05 2.14
N ASP A 5 24.83 -4.52 0.91
CA ASP A 5 24.73 -3.65 -0.27
C ASP A 5 23.39 -2.93 -0.30
N ARG A 6 22.32 -3.62 0.10
CA ARG A 6 20.98 -3.02 0.27
C ARG A 6 20.95 -1.99 1.39
N LEU A 7 21.65 -2.23 2.49
CA LEU A 7 21.83 -1.23 3.55
C LEU A 7 22.56 0.02 3.04
N ARG A 8 23.60 -0.14 2.21
CA ARG A 8 24.26 1.00 1.54
C ARG A 8 23.30 1.76 0.64
N MET A 9 22.47 1.08 -0.16
CA MET A 9 21.45 1.75 -0.98
C MET A 9 20.48 2.59 -0.15
N ILE A 10 20.01 2.06 0.99
CA ILE A 10 19.15 2.81 1.91
C ILE A 10 19.90 4.06 2.40
N MET A 11 21.13 3.89 2.88
CA MET A 11 21.96 5.01 3.35
C MET A 11 22.15 6.07 2.27
N ASP A 12 22.51 5.68 1.05
CA ASP A 12 22.77 6.57 -0.08
C ASP A 12 21.50 7.32 -0.50
N SER A 13 20.36 6.63 -0.59
CA SER A 13 19.06 7.23 -0.93
C SER A 13 18.61 8.30 0.07
N HIS A 14 19.01 8.16 1.34
CA HIS A 14 18.71 9.09 2.41
C HIS A 14 19.88 10.06 2.73
N LYS A 15 20.99 9.99 1.97
CA LYS A 15 22.22 10.78 2.18
C LYS A 15 22.79 10.66 3.61
N LEU A 16 22.72 9.47 4.19
CA LEU A 16 23.18 9.20 5.56
C LEU A 16 24.56 8.54 5.54
N ASN A 17 25.48 9.04 6.38
CA ASN A 17 26.69 8.30 6.71
C ASN A 17 26.40 7.19 7.75
N ALA A 18 27.34 6.28 7.99
CA ALA A 18 27.14 5.14 8.90
C ALA A 18 26.79 5.55 10.34
N GLY A 19 27.35 6.67 10.83
CA GLY A 19 27.06 7.20 12.15
C GLY A 19 25.62 7.71 12.25
N SER A 20 25.24 8.61 11.33
CA SER A 20 23.89 9.16 11.26
C SER A 20 22.83 8.09 11.00
N PHE A 21 23.17 7.04 10.24
CA PHE A 21 22.31 5.89 10.04
C PHE A 21 22.08 5.13 11.35
N ALA A 22 23.14 4.86 12.12
CA ALA A 22 23.04 4.20 13.43
C ALA A 22 22.18 5.00 14.41
N ASP A 23 22.40 6.31 14.46
CA ASP A 23 21.66 7.24 15.33
C ASP A 23 20.17 7.26 14.91
N LYS A 24 19.86 7.22 13.61
CA LYS A 24 18.49 7.21 13.07
C LYS A 24 17.71 5.95 13.42
N ILE A 25 18.35 4.77 13.36
CA ILE A 25 17.70 3.50 13.70
C ILE A 25 17.82 3.15 15.20
N GLY A 26 18.52 3.94 16.00
CA GLY A 26 18.67 3.70 17.43
C GLY A 26 19.50 2.46 17.77
N VAL A 27 20.59 2.22 17.03
CA VAL A 27 21.55 1.15 17.32
C VAL A 27 22.96 1.69 17.49
N GLN A 28 23.85 0.91 18.10
CA GLN A 28 25.24 1.32 18.27
C GLN A 28 25.97 1.44 16.93
N ARG A 29 26.77 2.50 16.74
CA ARG A 29 27.56 2.74 15.52
C ARG A 29 28.49 1.58 15.15
N SER A 30 29.06 0.92 16.15
CA SER A 30 29.87 -0.29 15.97
C SER A 30 29.04 -1.40 15.32
N ASN A 31 27.79 -1.62 15.72
CA ASN A 31 26.92 -2.65 15.15
C ASN A 31 26.71 -2.41 13.64
N VAL A 32 26.38 -1.18 13.24
CA VAL A 32 26.27 -0.81 11.81
C VAL A 32 27.56 -1.10 11.05
N SER A 33 28.73 -0.74 11.60
CA SER A 33 30.02 -0.98 10.97
C SER A 33 30.29 -2.49 10.73
N HIS A 34 30.01 -3.34 11.73
CA HIS A 34 30.16 -4.79 11.60
C HIS A 34 29.24 -5.39 10.54
N VAL A 35 28.00 -4.90 10.43
CA VAL A 35 27.07 -5.36 9.40
C VAL A 35 27.51 -4.90 8.00
N LEU A 36 27.93 -3.64 7.86
CA LEU A 36 28.37 -3.09 6.56
C LEU A 36 29.67 -3.73 6.04
N SER A 37 30.58 -4.11 6.94
CA SER A 37 31.79 -4.87 6.58
C SER A 37 31.48 -6.30 6.10
N GLY A 38 30.28 -6.82 6.39
CA GLY A 38 29.86 -8.16 6.02
C GLY A 38 30.45 -9.26 6.88
N ARG A 39 31.10 -8.92 8.01
CA ARG A 39 31.60 -9.91 8.97
C ARG A 39 30.45 -10.54 9.77
N ASN A 40 29.38 -9.79 9.99
CA ASN A 40 28.20 -10.21 10.75
C ASN A 40 26.90 -10.03 9.94
N LYS A 41 25.94 -10.93 10.16
CA LYS A 41 24.55 -10.73 9.75
C LYS A 41 23.87 -9.75 10.72
N PRO A 42 22.96 -8.88 10.25
CA PRO A 42 22.19 -8.04 11.15
C PRO A 42 21.30 -8.91 12.05
N SER A 43 21.17 -8.52 13.32
CA SER A 43 20.26 -9.17 14.26
C SER A 43 18.80 -8.85 13.92
N PHE A 44 17.86 -9.63 14.47
CA PHE A 44 16.43 -9.34 14.31
C PHE A 44 16.07 -7.93 14.81
N ASP A 45 16.53 -7.55 16.01
CA ASP A 45 16.31 -6.20 16.59
C ASP A 45 16.83 -5.09 15.67
N PHE A 46 17.99 -5.30 15.02
CA PHE A 46 18.52 -4.35 14.04
C PHE A 46 17.57 -4.18 12.86
N VAL A 47 17.09 -5.29 12.28
CA VAL A 47 16.19 -5.26 11.13
C VAL A 47 14.84 -4.66 11.50
N GLU A 48 14.30 -5.00 12.67
CA GLU A 48 13.04 -4.43 13.16
C GLU A 48 13.13 -2.91 13.28
N LYS A 49 14.16 -2.40 13.97
CA LYS A 49 14.40 -0.96 14.12
C LYS A 49 14.59 -0.26 12.79
N LEU A 50 15.30 -0.90 11.87
CA LEU A 50 15.50 -0.38 10.52
C LEU A 50 14.17 -0.26 9.77
N LEU A 51 13.33 -1.30 9.75
CA LEU A 51 12.04 -1.26 9.06
C LEU A 51 11.09 -0.24 9.68
N ARG A 52 11.13 -0.06 11.01
CA ARG A 52 10.39 1.01 11.71
C ARG A 52 10.88 2.40 11.30
N ALA A 53 12.19 2.61 11.18
CA ALA A 53 12.77 3.89 10.78
C ALA A 53 12.59 4.22 9.29
N PHE A 54 12.48 3.19 8.44
CA PHE A 54 12.35 3.31 6.99
C PHE A 54 11.12 2.54 6.48
N PRO A 55 9.89 3.06 6.69
CA PRO A 55 8.65 2.35 6.36
C PRO A 55 8.44 2.11 4.85
N ARG A 56 9.23 2.77 3.99
CA ARG A 56 9.21 2.53 2.53
C ARG A 56 10.05 1.32 2.10
N VAL A 57 10.85 0.75 3.01
CA VAL A 57 11.68 -0.43 2.76
C VAL A 57 10.84 -1.68 3.00
N SER A 58 10.70 -2.52 1.98
CA SER A 58 10.06 -3.83 2.14
C SER A 58 10.99 -4.80 2.86
N ALA A 59 10.46 -5.50 3.87
CA ALA A 59 11.16 -6.58 4.56
C ALA A 59 11.54 -7.70 3.58
N GLU A 60 10.64 -8.07 2.67
CA GLU A 60 10.89 -9.08 1.64
C GLU A 60 12.10 -8.68 0.79
N TRP A 61 12.11 -7.44 0.28
CA TRP A 61 13.24 -6.94 -0.52
C TRP A 61 14.54 -6.91 0.29
N LEU A 62 14.49 -6.55 1.58
CA LEU A 62 15.66 -6.50 2.45
C LEU A 62 16.25 -7.88 2.75
N PHE A 63 15.45 -8.95 2.72
CA PHE A 63 15.93 -10.32 2.92
C PHE A 63 16.25 -11.03 1.60
N THR A 64 15.31 -11.08 0.66
CA THR A 64 15.41 -11.86 -0.59
C THR A 64 16.18 -11.14 -1.69
N GLY A 65 16.19 -9.80 -1.67
CA GLY A 65 16.82 -8.96 -2.68
C GLY A 65 15.99 -8.82 -3.95
N LYS A 66 14.83 -9.47 -3.98
CA LYS A 66 13.84 -9.33 -5.04
C LYS A 66 13.01 -8.11 -4.71
N GLN A 67 12.93 -7.16 -5.64
CA GLN A 67 11.91 -6.13 -5.54
C GLN A 67 10.59 -6.86 -5.70
N GLY A 68 9.76 -6.85 -4.65
CA GLY A 68 8.40 -7.35 -4.76
C GLY A 68 7.77 -6.64 -5.95
N LYS A 69 7.27 -7.40 -6.91
CA LYS A 69 6.33 -6.84 -7.88
C LYS A 69 5.27 -6.19 -7.02
N LYS A 70 5.16 -4.87 -7.05
CA LYS A 70 3.94 -4.25 -6.54
C LYS A 70 2.83 -5.01 -7.23
N GLU A 71 1.84 -5.49 -6.48
CA GLU A 71 0.59 -6.05 -6.98
C GLU A 71 -0.22 -4.97 -7.76
N ALA A 72 0.45 -4.13 -8.55
CA ALA A 72 -0.15 -3.39 -9.64
C ALA A 72 -0.63 -4.36 -10.74
N GLU A 73 -0.04 -5.57 -10.83
CA GLU A 73 -0.52 -6.63 -11.73
C GLU A 73 -1.88 -7.20 -11.26
N ASP A 74 -2.23 -7.12 -9.97
CA ASP A 74 -3.55 -7.53 -9.49
C ASP A 74 -4.63 -6.49 -9.83
N PHE A 75 -4.27 -5.22 -9.99
CA PHE A 75 -5.18 -4.20 -10.52
C PHE A 75 -5.42 -4.39 -12.02
N GLU A 76 -4.40 -4.79 -12.80
CA GLU A 76 -4.56 -5.10 -14.23
C GLU A 76 -5.44 -6.35 -14.47
N LEU A 77 -5.27 -7.41 -13.66
CA LEU A 77 -6.11 -8.61 -13.71
C LEU A 77 -7.55 -8.36 -13.22
N LEU A 78 -7.77 -7.40 -12.33
CA LEU A 78 -9.10 -6.94 -11.94
C LEU A 78 -9.74 -6.06 -13.01
N THR A 79 -8.97 -5.23 -13.72
CA THR A 79 -9.51 -4.40 -14.81
C THR A 79 -9.96 -5.21 -16.02
N ASP A 80 -9.28 -6.30 -16.36
CA ASP A 80 -9.70 -7.18 -17.46
C ASP A 80 -11.01 -7.92 -17.14
N LYS A 81 -11.22 -8.28 -15.86
CA LYS A 81 -12.49 -8.85 -15.37
C LYS A 81 -13.62 -7.82 -15.22
N LEU A 82 -13.30 -6.52 -15.15
CA LEU A 82 -14.26 -5.41 -15.07
C LEU A 82 -14.46 -4.69 -16.40
N ALA A 83 -13.73 -5.04 -17.47
CA ALA A 83 -13.87 -4.43 -18.80
C ALA A 83 -15.25 -4.67 -19.45
N GLY A 84 -16.07 -5.57 -18.89
CA GLY A 84 -17.48 -5.76 -19.23
C GLY A 84 -18.47 -4.93 -18.40
N VAL A 85 -18.00 -4.19 -17.39
CA VAL A 85 -18.84 -3.32 -16.57
C VAL A 85 -18.82 -1.90 -17.16
N PRO A 86 -19.96 -1.33 -17.55
CA PRO A 86 -20.00 0.05 -18.05
C PRO A 86 -19.57 1.00 -16.93
N VAL A 87 -18.33 1.48 -16.99
CA VAL A 87 -17.82 2.57 -16.16
C VAL A 87 -18.61 3.82 -16.52
N ARG A 88 -19.66 4.11 -15.73
CA ARG A 88 -20.29 5.42 -15.75
C ARG A 88 -19.26 6.39 -15.19
N LYS A 89 -18.83 7.36 -16.02
CA LYS A 89 -18.05 8.50 -15.56
C LYS A 89 -18.80 9.15 -14.39
N SER A 90 -18.34 8.94 -13.16
CA SER A 90 -18.75 9.78 -12.04
C SER A 90 -17.99 11.09 -12.23
N GLY A 91 -18.64 12.04 -12.90
CA GLY A 91 -18.33 13.44 -12.71
C GLY A 91 -18.44 13.74 -11.22
N PHE A 92 -17.32 14.18 -10.64
CA PHE A 92 -17.34 14.93 -9.39
C PHE A 92 -17.96 16.28 -9.73
N ASP A 93 -19.29 16.35 -9.79
CA ASP A 93 -20.00 17.62 -9.75
C ASP A 93 -20.85 17.60 -8.48
N ALA A 94 -20.47 18.53 -7.60
CA ALA A 94 -21.21 18.91 -6.43
C ALA A 94 -22.67 19.22 -6.80
N VAL A 95 -23.57 18.88 -5.89
CA VAL A 95 -24.98 19.27 -5.95
C VAL A 95 -25.08 20.80 -5.96
N CYS A 96 -25.84 21.34 -6.92
CA CYS A 96 -26.70 22.51 -6.72
C CYS A 96 -28.07 22.21 -7.35
N GLU A 97 -29.11 22.69 -6.69
CA GLU A 97 -30.52 22.33 -6.80
C GLU A 97 -31.25 22.72 -8.10
N ASP A 98 -32.44 22.12 -8.20
CA ASP A 98 -33.66 22.52 -8.90
C ASP A 98 -33.94 22.09 -10.36
N ASP A 99 -35.10 21.40 -10.44
CA ASP A 99 -36.11 21.45 -11.48
C ASP A 99 -35.74 21.03 -12.93
N LYS A 100 -36.10 19.78 -13.28
CA LYS A 100 -37.34 19.46 -14.05
C LYS A 100 -37.30 18.03 -14.60
N ALA A 101 -38.50 17.48 -14.67
CA ALA A 101 -38.85 16.12 -15.09
C ALA A 101 -38.18 15.64 -16.39
N PHE A 102 -37.65 14.41 -16.35
CA PHE A 102 -37.64 13.54 -17.52
C PHE A 102 -38.07 12.14 -17.11
N GLY A 103 -39.31 11.80 -17.47
CA GLY A 103 -39.93 10.52 -17.21
C GLY A 103 -39.20 9.39 -17.91
N THR A 104 -38.72 8.46 -17.11
CA THR A 104 -38.74 7.02 -17.40
C THR A 104 -38.97 6.36 -16.03
N GLU A 105 -39.97 5.48 -15.92
CA GLU A 105 -40.25 4.73 -14.70
C GLU A 105 -39.03 3.87 -14.36
N LYS A 106 -38.13 4.39 -13.51
CA LYS A 106 -36.96 3.66 -13.07
C LYS A 106 -37.40 2.62 -12.05
N LYS A 107 -37.37 1.35 -12.45
CA LYS A 107 -37.57 0.23 -11.53
C LYS A 107 -36.34 0.05 -10.66
N ILE A 108 -36.55 0.01 -9.34
CA ILE A 108 -35.50 -0.29 -8.38
C ILE A 108 -35.11 -1.77 -8.55
N VAL A 109 -33.86 -2.02 -8.90
CA VAL A 109 -33.32 -3.38 -9.07
C VAL A 109 -32.75 -3.91 -7.76
N LYS A 110 -32.08 -3.03 -7.00
CA LYS A 110 -31.38 -3.38 -5.75
C LYS A 110 -31.21 -2.13 -4.89
N THR A 111 -31.38 -2.28 -3.59
CA THR A 111 -31.06 -1.26 -2.60
C THR A 111 -29.99 -1.81 -1.66
N LEU A 112 -29.03 -0.97 -1.28
CA LEU A 112 -27.97 -1.28 -0.32
C LEU A 112 -28.09 -0.30 0.84
N VAL A 113 -28.38 -0.80 2.03
CA VAL A 113 -28.56 0.02 3.25
C VAL A 113 -27.29 -0.11 4.07
N PHE A 114 -26.66 1.01 4.42
CA PHE A 114 -25.45 1.05 5.25
C PHE A 114 -25.77 1.57 6.64
N TYR A 115 -25.16 0.93 7.64
CA TYR A 115 -25.26 1.33 9.03
C TYR A 115 -23.96 2.02 9.48
N ASP A 116 -24.01 2.72 10.61
CA ASP A 116 -22.89 3.45 11.19
C ASP A 116 -21.80 2.53 11.80
N ASP A 117 -22.13 1.26 12.04
CA ASP A 117 -21.22 0.20 12.47
C ASP A 117 -20.48 -0.48 11.30
N PHE A 118 -20.56 0.10 10.11
CA PHE A 118 -19.99 -0.41 8.86
C PHE A 118 -20.62 -1.73 8.35
N THR A 119 -21.77 -2.14 8.89
CA THR A 119 -22.55 -3.24 8.33
C THR A 119 -23.46 -2.76 7.19
N PHE A 120 -23.98 -3.71 6.39
CA PHE A 120 -24.92 -3.38 5.32
C PHE A 120 -25.92 -4.51 5.03
N ASP A 121 -27.10 -4.13 4.55
CA ASP A 121 -28.14 -5.02 4.06
C ASP A 121 -28.41 -4.84 2.56
N VAL A 122 -28.69 -5.95 1.88
CA VAL A 122 -29.06 -5.99 0.46
C VAL A 122 -30.55 -6.28 0.33
N PHE A 123 -31.29 -5.38 -0.31
CA PHE A 123 -32.71 -5.57 -0.62
C PHE A 123 -32.94 -5.68 -2.13
N LEU A 124 -33.60 -6.76 -2.57
CA LEU A 124 -33.98 -7.04 -3.96
C LEU A 124 -35.51 -7.01 -4.08
N PRO A 125 -36.12 -5.88 -4.50
CA PRO A 125 -37.57 -5.73 -4.50
C PRO A 125 -38.34 -6.70 -5.41
N ASN A 126 -37.66 -7.35 -6.35
CA ASN A 126 -38.29 -8.16 -7.42
C ASN A 126 -38.15 -9.69 -7.22
N GLU A 127 -37.63 -10.17 -6.09
CA GLU A 127 -37.44 -11.62 -5.82
C GLU A 127 -38.53 -12.23 -4.92
N LYS A 128 -39.82 -12.02 -5.23
CA LYS A 128 -40.92 -12.76 -4.60
C LYS A 128 -41.61 -13.71 -5.56
#